data_AF-A0A8J2JSS6-F1
#
_entry.id   AF-A0A8J2JSS6-F1
#
_cell.length_a   1.000
_cell.length_b   1.000
_cell.length_c   1.000
_cell.angle_alpha   90.00
_cell.angle_beta   90.00
_cell.angle_gamma   90.00
#
_symmetry.space_group_name_H-M   'P 1'
#
loop_
_entity.id
_entity.type
_entity.pdbx_description
1 polymer ?
#
loop_
_entity_poly.entity_id
_entity_poly.type
_entity_poly.pdbx_seq_one_letter_code
_entity_poly.pdbx_strand_id
1 'polypeptide(L)'
;MAEDQKDVVELLSRSDQLLVDYLESTENYLRSVLDEEKLLKEGFINIAHARICMKPNLISLDGFPNETTEVIAAAKITAEETTDGASVVNMKLQSDSSKDLELRRLFGRSTPGSLKNAQLIFQRVLARSVERANIFRELQENEKKIKDLRAKLQAAKKIHDTNIFEIENLSISN
;
A
#
# COMPACT_ATOMS: atom_id res chain seq x y z
N MET A 1 -19.69 27.09 -27.21
CA MET A 1 -20.64 25.98 -27.48
C MET A 1 -19.97 24.72 -28.01
N ALA A 2 -19.33 24.71 -29.20
CA ALA A 2 -18.66 23.50 -29.70
C ALA A 2 -17.34 23.16 -28.96
N GLU A 3 -16.61 24.18 -28.49
CA GLU A 3 -15.37 24.03 -27.72
C GLU A 3 -15.65 23.56 -26.28
N ASP A 4 -16.66 24.14 -25.61
CA ASP A 4 -17.08 23.74 -24.26
C ASP A 4 -17.58 22.28 -24.18
N GLN A 5 -18.27 21.80 -25.23
CA GLN A 5 -18.71 20.41 -25.29
C GLN A 5 -17.54 19.43 -25.43
N LYS A 6 -16.47 19.83 -26.11
CA LYS A 6 -15.28 19.00 -26.31
C LYS A 6 -14.51 18.83 -25.00
N ASP A 7 -14.40 19.89 -24.21
CA ASP A 7 -13.74 19.89 -22.90
C ASP A 7 -14.49 19.01 -21.88
N VAL A 8 -15.83 19.02 -21.89
CA VAL A 8 -16.63 18.16 -21.00
C VAL A 8 -16.48 16.67 -21.35
N VAL A 9 -16.43 16.34 -22.64
CA VAL A 9 -16.22 14.95 -23.10
C VAL A 9 -14.82 14.46 -22.73
N GLU A 10 -13.80 15.31 -22.87
CA GLU A 10 -12.43 14.99 -22.48
C GLU A 10 -12.29 14.76 -20.96
N LEU A 11 -12.93 15.62 -20.15
CA LEU A 11 -12.95 15.46 -18.69
C LEU A 11 -13.67 14.18 -18.25
N LEU A 12 -14.77 13.81 -18.92
CA LEU A 12 -15.47 12.56 -18.65
C LEU A 12 -14.61 11.35 -19.01
N SER A 13 -14.01 11.34 -20.20
CA SER A 13 -13.12 10.25 -20.61
C SER A 13 -11.93 10.09 -19.65
N ARG A 14 -11.35 11.21 -19.19
CA ARG A 14 -10.28 11.18 -18.19
C ARG A 14 -10.74 10.67 -16.83
N SER A 15 -11.96 11.02 -16.41
CA SER A 15 -12.57 10.52 -15.18
C SER A 15 -12.81 9.01 -15.26
N ASP A 16 -13.32 8.51 -16.38
CA ASP A 16 -13.59 7.09 -16.58
C ASP A 16 -12.28 6.28 -16.57
N GLN A 17 -11.23 6.77 -17.24
CA GLN A 17 -9.92 6.12 -17.18
C GLN A 17 -9.38 6.05 -15.75
N LEU A 18 -9.46 7.15 -14.98
CA LEU A 18 -9.00 7.15 -13.59
C LEU A 18 -9.83 6.24 -12.68
N LEU A 19 -11.12 6.05 -12.97
CA LEU A 19 -11.95 5.10 -12.24
C LEU A 19 -11.52 3.66 -12.53
N VAL A 20 -11.18 3.33 -13.78
CA VAL A 20 -10.61 2.02 -14.13
C VAL A 20 -9.29 1.80 -13.40
N ASP A 21 -8.37 2.76 -13.47
CA ASP A 21 -7.06 2.69 -12.79
C ASP A 21 -7.23 2.51 -11.25
N TYR A 22 -8.23 3.17 -10.66
CA TYR A 22 -8.56 3.03 -9.24
C TYR A 22 -9.12 1.64 -8.89
N LEU A 23 -9.98 1.08 -9.72
CA LEU A 23 -10.52 -0.27 -9.53
C LEU A 23 -9.42 -1.33 -9.65
N GLU A 24 -8.55 -1.22 -10.64
CA GLU A 24 -7.39 -2.11 -10.80
C GLU A 24 -6.43 -2.02 -9.61
N SER A 25 -6.13 -0.80 -9.15
CA SER A 25 -5.31 -0.58 -7.95
C SER A 25 -5.96 -1.19 -6.69
N THR A 26 -7.29 -1.12 -6.59
CA THR A 26 -8.06 -1.71 -5.48
C THR A 26 -8.02 -3.24 -5.52
N GLU A 27 -8.15 -3.83 -6.71
CA GLU A 27 -8.01 -5.27 -6.89
C GLU A 27 -6.61 -5.74 -6.49
N ASN A 28 -5.57 -5.04 -6.93
CA ASN A 28 -4.18 -5.34 -6.58
C ASN A 28 -3.94 -5.22 -5.06
N TYR A 29 -4.53 -4.22 -4.40
CA TYR A 29 -4.49 -4.10 -2.95
C TYR A 29 -5.13 -5.31 -2.25
N LEU A 30 -6.33 -5.73 -2.67
CA LEU A 30 -7.03 -6.87 -2.09
C LEU A 30 -6.28 -8.19 -2.30
N ARG A 31 -5.73 -8.41 -3.50
CA ARG A 31 -4.88 -9.58 -3.78
C ARG A 31 -3.67 -9.61 -2.85
N SER A 32 -3.02 -8.48 -2.63
CA SER A 32 -1.89 -8.35 -1.71
C SER A 32 -2.28 -8.68 -0.26
N VAL A 33 -3.45 -8.23 0.21
CA VAL A 33 -3.97 -8.60 1.55
C VAL A 33 -4.16 -10.10 1.69
N LEU A 34 -4.79 -10.75 0.71
CA LEU A 34 -5.04 -12.20 0.73
C LEU A 34 -3.73 -13.00 0.74
N ASP A 35 -2.73 -12.56 -0.02
CA ASP A 35 -1.44 -13.24 -0.06
C ASP A 35 -0.63 -13.04 1.22
N GLU A 36 -0.71 -11.86 1.85
CA GLU A 36 -0.13 -11.62 3.17
C GLU A 36 -0.77 -12.52 4.23
N GLU A 37 -2.09 -12.68 4.20
CA GLU A 37 -2.81 -13.55 5.15
C GLU A 37 -2.38 -15.02 5.02
N LYS A 38 -2.23 -15.52 3.78
CA LYS A 38 -1.71 -16.88 3.53
C LYS A 38 -0.32 -17.07 4.11
N LEU A 39 0.57 -16.10 3.87
CA LEU A 39 1.93 -16.13 4.39
C LEU A 39 1.95 -16.05 5.93
N LEU A 40 1.15 -15.19 6.53
CA LEU A 40 1.01 -15.11 7.99
C LEU A 40 0.59 -16.45 8.57
N LYS A 41 -0.45 -17.07 7.99
CA LYS A 41 -0.93 -18.40 8.42
C LYS A 41 0.19 -19.44 8.33
N GLU A 42 0.94 -19.48 7.22
CA GLU A 42 2.07 -20.39 7.06
C GLU A 42 3.19 -20.13 8.07
N GLY A 43 3.50 -18.85 8.33
CA GLY A 43 4.49 -18.45 9.33
C GLY A 43 4.11 -18.89 10.74
N PHE A 44 2.84 -18.71 11.13
CA PHE A 44 2.34 -19.15 12.44
C PHE A 44 2.30 -20.68 12.58
N ILE A 45 1.98 -21.43 11.52
CA ILE A 45 2.08 -22.90 11.53
C ILE A 45 3.53 -23.33 11.79
N ASN A 46 4.50 -22.70 11.14
CA ASN A 46 5.92 -22.98 11.34
C ASN A 46 6.40 -22.62 12.75
N ILE A 47 5.91 -21.52 13.35
CA ILE A 47 6.14 -21.21 14.76
C ILE A 47 5.56 -22.30 15.66
N ALA A 48 4.32 -22.73 15.42
CA ALA A 48 3.68 -23.76 16.23
C ALA A 48 4.48 -25.07 16.18
N HIS A 49 4.93 -25.48 14.98
CA HIS A 49 5.82 -26.64 14.82
C HIS A 49 7.14 -26.46 15.58
N ALA A 50 7.77 -25.27 15.50
CA ALA A 50 8.99 -24.98 16.25
C ALA A 50 8.78 -25.09 17.76
N ARG A 51 7.65 -24.60 18.29
CA ARG A 51 7.29 -24.70 19.71
C ARG A 51 7.05 -26.14 20.18
N ILE A 52 6.53 -27.00 19.31
CA ILE A 52 6.34 -28.43 19.63
C ILE A 52 7.70 -29.15 19.68
N CYS A 53 8.60 -28.84 18.74
CA CYS A 53 9.93 -29.46 18.66
C CYS A 53 10.89 -28.95 19.74
N MET A 54 10.80 -27.68 20.12
CA MET A 54 11.57 -27.09 21.22
C MET A 54 10.77 -27.30 22.51
N LYS A 55 11.14 -28.32 23.30
CA LYS A 55 10.53 -28.60 24.62
C LYS A 55 10.23 -27.30 25.40
N PRO A 56 9.14 -27.24 26.19
CA PRO A 56 8.61 -26.01 26.80
C PRO A 56 9.60 -25.17 27.63
N ASN A 57 10.75 -25.73 28.03
CA ASN A 57 11.77 -25.06 28.85
C ASN A 57 12.89 -24.37 28.05
N LEU A 58 12.95 -24.46 26.72
CA LEU A 58 13.94 -23.72 25.90
C LEU A 58 13.42 -22.37 25.38
N ILE A 59 12.12 -22.11 25.56
CA ILE A 59 11.45 -20.84 25.23
C ILE A 59 11.27 -20.02 26.53
N SER A 60 12.16 -20.21 27.49
CA SER A 60 12.25 -19.34 28.65
C SER A 60 12.64 -17.95 28.16
N LEU A 61 11.66 -17.04 28.21
CA LEU A 61 11.65 -15.57 28.31
C LEU A 61 12.90 -14.73 28.00
N ASP A 62 14.11 -15.22 28.20
CA ASP A 62 15.38 -14.50 28.11
C ASP A 62 16.01 -14.54 26.69
N GLY A 63 15.55 -15.44 25.82
CA GLY A 63 16.08 -15.59 24.45
C GLY A 63 15.22 -14.98 23.34
N PHE A 64 14.00 -14.53 23.66
CA PHE A 64 13.12 -13.86 22.71
C PHE A 64 13.11 -12.35 23.01
N PRO A 65 13.10 -11.49 21.98
CA PRO A 65 12.99 -10.05 22.19
C PRO A 65 11.77 -9.74 23.06
N ASN A 66 12.03 -9.18 24.25
CA ASN A 66 11.01 -8.62 25.13
C ASN A 66 10.88 -7.11 24.87
N GLU A 67 9.87 -6.45 25.45
CA GLU A 67 9.61 -5.01 25.24
C GLU A 67 10.80 -4.11 25.65
N THR A 68 11.74 -4.64 26.45
CA THR A 68 12.98 -3.98 26.86
C THR A 68 14.20 -4.30 26.00
N THR A 69 14.12 -5.29 25.12
CA THR A 69 15.19 -5.60 24.16
C THR A 69 15.06 -4.59 23.04
N GLU A 70 16.13 -3.85 22.71
CA GLU A 70 16.18 -3.12 21.44
C GLU A 70 15.88 -4.15 20.35
N VAL A 71 14.68 -4.07 19.77
CA VAL A 71 14.28 -4.99 18.71
C VAL A 71 15.32 -4.80 17.62
N ILE A 72 16.20 -5.79 17.46
CA ILE A 72 17.19 -5.85 16.40
C ILE A 72 16.37 -6.07 15.11
N ALA A 73 15.77 -4.98 14.63
CA ALA A 73 15.07 -4.95 13.39
C ALA A 73 16.14 -5.07 12.31
N ALA A 74 16.29 -6.27 11.75
CA ALA A 74 17.15 -6.53 10.60
C ALA A 74 16.69 -5.79 9.35
N ALA A 75 15.55 -5.08 9.43
CA ALA A 75 14.98 -4.31 8.35
C ALA A 75 14.43 -2.97 8.87
N LYS A 76 14.75 -1.88 8.17
CA LYS A 76 14.24 -0.54 8.42
C LYS A 76 13.41 -0.09 7.22
N ILE A 77 12.30 0.59 7.47
CA ILE A 77 11.51 1.23 6.41
C ILE A 77 12.13 2.59 6.11
N THR A 78 12.53 2.82 4.86
CA THR A 78 13.04 4.10 4.38
C THR A 78 12.13 4.64 3.30
N ALA A 79 11.90 5.95 3.33
CA ALA A 79 11.22 6.67 2.27
C ALA A 79 12.26 7.07 1.21
N GLU A 80 12.11 6.59 -0.02
CA GLU A 80 12.88 7.06 -1.17
C GLU A 80 12.02 7.99 -2.02
N GLU A 81 12.52 9.19 -2.28
CA GLU A 81 11.95 10.10 -3.27
C GLU A 81 12.51 9.73 -4.64
N THR A 82 11.62 9.41 -5.58
CA THR A 82 12.03 9.14 -6.96
C THR A 82 12.19 10.48 -7.69
N THR A 83 13.39 10.82 -8.13
CA THR A 83 13.74 12.08 -8.84
C THR A 83 13.39 12.04 -10.34
N ASP A 84 12.22 11.52 -10.73
CA ASP A 84 11.76 11.49 -12.13
C ASP A 84 10.52 12.38 -12.34
N GLY A 85 10.59 13.62 -11.87
CA GLY A 85 9.64 14.69 -12.20
C GLY A 85 8.30 14.68 -11.45
N ALA A 86 7.96 13.60 -10.74
CA ALA A 86 6.89 13.56 -9.76
C ALA A 86 7.47 13.05 -8.44
N SER A 87 7.44 13.90 -7.40
CA SER A 87 7.90 13.52 -6.04
C SER A 87 6.98 12.43 -5.48
N VAL A 88 7.30 11.19 -5.78
CA VAL A 88 6.58 9.99 -5.34
C VAL A 88 7.43 9.33 -4.29
N VAL A 89 6.96 9.35 -3.04
CA VAL A 89 7.65 8.82 -1.85
C VAL A 89 7.36 7.32 -1.72
N ASN A 90 8.27 6.47 -2.16
CA ASN A 90 8.11 5.02 -2.05
C ASN A 90 8.78 4.49 -0.78
N MET A 91 8.05 3.66 -0.02
CA MET A 91 8.63 2.92 1.09
C MET A 91 9.43 1.74 0.56
N LYS A 92 10.65 1.57 1.07
CA LYS A 92 11.49 0.39 0.83
C LYS A 92 11.95 -0.23 2.13
N LEU A 93 12.16 -1.53 2.07
CA LEU A 93 12.73 -2.30 3.17
C LEU A 93 14.25 -2.35 2.99
N GLN A 94 14.99 -1.65 3.86
CA GLN A 94 16.45 -1.71 3.86
C GLN A 94 16.90 -2.73 4.90
N SER A 95 17.62 -3.78 4.47
CA SER A 95 18.18 -4.77 5.39
C SER A 95 19.49 -4.30 6.01
N ASP A 96 19.67 -4.56 7.30
CA ASP A 96 20.92 -4.34 8.02
C ASP A 96 21.60 -5.69 8.28
N SER A 97 22.66 -5.96 7.51
CA SER A 97 23.41 -7.22 7.56
C SER A 97 24.14 -7.43 8.89
N SER A 98 24.45 -6.36 9.62
CA SER A 98 25.06 -6.45 10.96
C SER A 98 24.08 -7.04 11.97
N LYS A 99 22.83 -6.58 11.90
CA LYS A 99 21.72 -7.01 12.76
C LYS A 99 21.25 -8.43 12.46
N ASP A 100 21.26 -8.85 11.19
CA ASP A 100 20.97 -10.23 10.80
C ASP A 100 22.01 -11.23 11.37
N LEU A 101 23.28 -10.81 11.44
CA LEU A 101 24.35 -11.61 12.03
C LEU A 101 24.17 -11.78 13.55
N GLU A 102 23.74 -10.72 14.24
CA GLU A 102 23.45 -10.75 15.68
C GLU A 102 22.26 -11.67 16.01
N LEU A 103 21.19 -11.62 15.21
CA LEU A 103 20.06 -12.54 15.36
C LEU A 103 20.50 -14.00 15.18
N ARG A 104 21.32 -14.30 14.17
CA ARG A 104 21.88 -15.66 13.96
C ARG A 104 22.75 -16.13 15.13
N ARG A 105 23.44 -15.22 15.81
CA ARG A 105 24.24 -15.52 17.01
C ARG A 105 23.35 -15.78 18.22
N LEU A 106 22.32 -14.96 18.43
CA LEU A 106 21.34 -15.08 19.51
C LEU A 106 20.56 -16.40 19.46
N PHE A 107 20.10 -16.80 18.28
CA PHE A 107 19.33 -18.04 18.11
C PHE A 107 20.20 -19.31 18.03
N GLY A 108 21.53 -19.17 17.99
CA GLY A 108 22.47 -20.28 18.02
C GLY A 108 22.42 -21.23 16.80
N ARG A 109 23.32 -22.22 16.80
CA ARG A 109 23.50 -23.19 15.70
C ARG A 109 22.38 -24.25 15.62
N SER A 110 21.58 -24.39 16.70
CA SER A 110 20.56 -25.45 16.87
C SER A 110 19.13 -24.91 16.83
N THR A 111 18.84 -24.02 15.89
CA THR A 111 17.47 -23.60 15.59
C THR A 111 16.74 -24.65 14.74
N PRO A 112 15.51 -25.05 15.10
CA PRO A 112 14.68 -25.92 14.27
C PRO A 112 14.52 -25.33 12.88
N GLY A 113 14.50 -26.19 11.86
CA GLY A 113 14.25 -25.76 10.48
C GLY A 113 12.93 -25.00 10.34
N SER A 114 11.91 -25.37 11.12
CA SER A 114 10.63 -24.67 11.18
C SER A 114 10.74 -23.23 11.68
N LEU A 115 11.62 -22.91 12.64
CA LEU A 115 11.81 -21.54 13.10
C LEU A 115 12.53 -20.68 12.04
N LYS A 116 13.51 -21.26 11.33
CA LYS A 116 14.17 -20.60 10.21
C LYS A 116 13.19 -20.32 9.07
N ASN A 117 12.31 -21.28 8.76
CA ASN A 117 11.26 -21.11 7.76
C ASN A 117 10.27 -20.03 8.17
N ALA A 118 9.84 -20.01 9.44
CA ALA A 118 9.00 -18.94 9.96
C ALA A 118 9.67 -17.56 9.79
N GLN A 119 10.95 -17.41 10.12
CA GLN A 119 11.69 -16.16 9.93
C GLN A 119 11.69 -15.71 8.47
N LEU A 120 11.97 -16.61 7.52
CA LEU A 120 11.93 -16.31 6.09
C LEU A 120 10.53 -15.89 5.62
N ILE A 121 9.49 -16.57 6.12
CA ILE A 121 8.09 -16.23 5.81
C ILE A 121 7.75 -14.84 6.34
N PHE A 122 8.09 -14.51 7.59
CA PHE A 122 7.82 -13.19 8.16
C PHE A 122 8.63 -12.08 7.49
N GLN A 123 9.85 -12.35 7.01
CA GLN A 123 10.59 -11.41 6.17
C GLN A 123 9.85 -11.10 4.85
N ARG A 124 9.26 -12.13 4.22
CA ARG A 124 8.42 -11.94 3.02
C ARG A 124 7.14 -11.18 3.34
N VAL A 125 6.51 -11.45 4.47
CA VAL A 125 5.33 -10.69 4.96
C VAL A 125 5.70 -9.21 5.10
N LEU A 126 6.82 -8.89 5.75
CA LEU A 126 7.27 -7.50 5.91
C LEU A 126 7.50 -6.81 4.56
N ALA A 127 8.14 -7.48 3.61
CA ALA A 127 8.33 -6.95 2.26
C ALA A 127 6.97 -6.68 1.57
N ARG A 128 6.03 -7.62 1.65
CA ARG A 128 4.68 -7.43 1.10
C ARG A 128 3.88 -6.34 1.79
N SER A 129 4.03 -6.18 3.10
CA SER A 129 3.36 -5.09 3.83
C SER A 129 3.85 -3.72 3.36
N VAL A 130 5.13 -3.60 3.01
CA VAL A 130 5.69 -2.37 2.40
C VAL A 130 5.12 -2.14 0.99
N GLU A 131 5.09 -3.16 0.15
CA GLU A 131 4.45 -3.09 -1.18
C GLU A 131 2.99 -2.66 -1.07
N ARG A 132 2.23 -3.28 -0.16
CA ARG A 132 0.83 -2.94 0.10
C ARG A 132 0.65 -1.50 0.56
N ALA A 133 1.55 -1.02 1.43
CA ALA A 133 1.50 0.36 1.90
C ALA A 133 1.77 1.36 0.76
N ASN A 134 2.61 1.01 -0.21
CA ASN A 134 2.81 1.82 -1.42
C ASN A 134 1.55 1.83 -2.31
N ILE A 135 0.93 0.67 -2.57
CA ILE A 135 -0.33 0.59 -3.34
C ILE A 135 -1.44 1.40 -2.65
N PHE A 136 -1.54 1.32 -1.32
CA PHE A 136 -2.53 2.07 -0.55
C PHE A 136 -2.33 3.59 -0.68
N ARG A 137 -1.08 4.05 -0.71
CA ARG A 137 -0.77 5.46 -0.95
C ARG A 137 -1.19 5.91 -2.35
N GLU A 138 -0.91 5.11 -3.38
CA GLU A 138 -1.35 5.38 -4.76
C GLU A 138 -2.88 5.46 -4.86
N LEU A 139 -3.60 4.56 -4.16
CA LEU A 139 -5.05 4.61 -4.05
C LEU A 139 -5.55 5.92 -3.44
N GLN A 140 -4.93 6.40 -2.36
CA GLN A 140 -5.28 7.68 -1.74
C GLN A 140 -5.02 8.87 -2.68
N GLU A 141 -3.93 8.84 -3.44
CA GLU A 141 -3.63 9.87 -4.43
C GLU A 141 -4.65 9.86 -5.57
N ASN A 142 -5.02 8.68 -6.07
CA ASN A 142 -6.04 8.54 -7.11
C ASN A 142 -7.43 8.96 -6.62
N GLU A 143 -7.79 8.67 -5.38
CA GLU A 143 -9.04 9.13 -4.77
C GLU A 143 -9.11 10.67 -4.73
N LYS A 144 -8.00 11.34 -4.39
CA LYS A 144 -7.91 12.82 -4.44
C LYS A 144 -8.11 13.35 -5.85
N LYS A 145 -7.42 12.79 -6.85
CA LYS A 145 -7.56 13.19 -8.25
C LYS A 145 -8.99 13.03 -8.77
N ILE A 146 -9.68 11.93 -8.39
CA ILE A 146 -11.08 11.69 -8.75
C ILE A 146 -12.00 12.74 -8.10
N LYS A 147 -11.78 13.09 -6.82
CA LYS A 147 -12.54 14.15 -6.14
C LYS A 147 -12.37 15.50 -6.83
N ASP A 148 -11.13 15.85 -7.20
CA ASP A 148 -10.83 17.11 -7.89
C ASP A 148 -11.50 17.18 -9.28
N LEU A 149 -11.44 16.09 -10.05
CA LEU A 149 -12.10 16.01 -11.36
C LEU A 149 -13.62 16.09 -11.24
N ARG A 150 -14.22 15.45 -10.23
CA ARG A 150 -15.66 15.57 -9.96
C ARG A 150 -16.06 17.01 -9.63
N ALA A 151 -15.25 17.72 -8.86
CA ALA A 151 -15.49 19.13 -8.55
C ALA A 151 -15.43 20.00 -9.83
N LYS A 152 -14.44 19.76 -10.70
CA LYS A 152 -14.32 20.45 -12.00
C LYS A 152 -15.52 20.16 -12.92
N LEU A 153 -15.97 18.90 -12.98
CA LEU A 153 -17.16 18.51 -13.74
C LEU A 153 -18.44 19.18 -13.22
N GLN A 154 -18.61 19.29 -11.90
CA GLN A 154 -19.75 20.02 -11.33
C GLN A 154 -19.69 21.52 -11.64
N ALA A 155 -18.51 22.13 -11.60
CA ALA A 155 -18.33 23.54 -11.97
C ALA A 155 -18.66 23.77 -13.45
N ALA A 156 -18.17 22.91 -14.35
CA ALA A 156 -18.44 23.00 -15.78
C ALA A 156 -19.93 22.83 -16.10
N LYS A 157 -20.63 21.91 -15.42
CA LYS A 157 -22.09 21.75 -15.55
C LYS A 157 -22.85 23.01 -15.13
N LYS A 158 -22.51 23.61 -13.98
CA LYS A 158 -23.15 24.85 -13.52
C LYS A 158 -22.98 26.00 -14.52
N ILE A 159 -21.79 26.15 -15.11
CA ILE A 159 -21.52 27.19 -16.11
C ILE A 159 -22.38 26.96 -17.36
N HIS A 160 -22.50 25.71 -17.81
CA HIS A 160 -23.35 25.36 -18.95
C HIS A 160 -24.84 25.64 -18.68
N ASP A 161 -25.35 25.31 -17.49
CA ASP A 161 -26.75 25.56 -17.10
C ASP A 161 -27.04 27.07 -17.00
N THR A 162 -26.06 27.88 -16.58
CA THR A 162 -26.19 29.34 -16.48
C THR A 162 -26.22 29.99 -17.87
N ASN A 163 -25.38 29.52 -18.79
CA ASN A 163 -25.35 30.00 -20.18
C ASN A 163 -26.64 29.68 -20.95
N ILE A 164 -27.29 28.53 -20.67
CA ILE A 164 -28.60 28.21 -21.26
C ILE A 164 -29.67 29.21 -20.78
N PHE A 165 -29.67 29.53 -19.49
CA PHE A 165 -30.63 30.47 -18.90
C PHE A 165 -30.50 31.90 -19.46
N GLU A 166 -29.29 32.36 -19.75
CA GLU A 166 -29.08 33.69 -20.38
C GLU A 166 -29.56 33.72 -21.83
N ILE A 167 -29.35 32.64 -22.59
CA ILE A 167 -29.80 32.53 -23.98
C ILE A 167 -31.34 32.48 -24.07
N GLU A 168 -32.01 31.74 -23.18
CA GLU A 168 -33.48 31.68 -23.13
C GLU A 168 -34.10 33.04 -22.76
N ASN A 169 -33.51 33.77 -21.81
CA ASN A 169 -34.01 35.11 -21.44
C ASN A 169 -33.81 36.17 -22.55
N LEU A 170 -32.75 36.05 -23.35
CA LEU A 170 -32.53 36.90 -24.53
C LEU A 170 -33.49 36.58 -25.67
N SER A 171 -33.92 35.33 -25.81
CA SER A 171 -34.85 34.90 -26.85
C SER A 171 -36.33 35.19 -26.53
N ILE A 172 -36.68 35.49 -25.27
CA ILE A 172 -38.04 35.86 -24.84
C ILE A 172 -38.27 37.39 -24.91
N SER A 173 -37.20 38.18 -25.04
CA SER A 173 -37.25 39.65 -25.04
C SER A 173 -37.21 40.31 -26.44
N ASN A 174 -37.26 39.52 -27.52
CA ASN A 174 -37.42 39.96 -28.92
C ASN A 174 -38.72 39.42 -29.51
#